data_AF-A0A1H5QK03-F1
#
_entry.id   AF-A0A1H5QK03-F1
#
_cell.length_a   1.000
_cell.length_b   1.000
_cell.length_c   1.000
_cell.angle_alpha   90.00
_cell.angle_beta   90.00
_cell.angle_gamma   90.00
#
_symmetry.space_group_name_H-M   'P 1'
#
loop_
_entity.id
_entity.type
_entity.pdbx_description
1 polymer ?
#
loop_
_entity_poly.entity_id
_entity_poly.type
_entity_poly.pdbx_seq_one_letter_code
_entity_poly.pdbx_strand_id
1 'polypeptide(L)' 'MARDPETIEREIEQARTALAATLDQLTVKADPKKLADAAQRGVRAKLDNPKVKYPLIGGGILVVVLLVRKLLK' A
#
# COMPACT_ATOMS: atom_id res chain seq x y z
N MET A 1 24.86 9.74 -38.27
CA MET A 1 23.56 9.81 -38.96
C MET A 1 22.54 10.41 -38.02
N ALA A 2 21.94 11.54 -38.39
CA ALA A 2 20.72 12.00 -37.73
C ALA A 2 19.67 10.88 -37.87
N ARG A 3 19.00 10.51 -36.79
CA ARG A 3 17.91 9.52 -36.81
C ARG A 3 16.87 10.04 -37.81
N ASP A 4 16.61 9.29 -38.88
CA ASP A 4 15.60 9.70 -39.86
C ASP A 4 14.24 9.84 -39.15
N PRO A 5 13.47 10.92 -39.42
CA PRO A 5 12.20 11.19 -38.76
C PRO A 5 11.22 10.01 -38.86
N GLU A 6 11.26 9.30 -39.98
CA GLU A 6 10.54 8.04 -40.25
C GLU A 6 10.77 6.97 -39.16
N THR A 7 12.00 6.88 -38.66
CA THR A 7 12.39 5.89 -37.63
C THR A 7 11.86 6.31 -36.26
N ILE A 8 11.86 7.62 -35.97
CA ILE A 8 11.33 8.18 -34.72
C ILE A 8 9.81 7.97 -34.66
N GLU A 9 9.08 8.18 -35.75
CA GLU A 9 7.62 7.96 -35.81
C GLU A 9 7.24 6.50 -35.52
N ARG A 10 7.94 5.54 -36.14
CA ARG A 10 7.74 4.11 -35.87
C ARG A 10 8.01 3.74 -34.42
N GLU A 11 9.04 4.32 -33.82
CA GLU A 11 9.38 4.06 -32.41
C GLU A 11 8.34 4.65 -31.45
N ILE A 12 7.73 5.79 -31.78
CA ILE A 12 6.67 6.41 -30.99
C ILE A 12 5.38 5.57 -31.03
N GLU A 13 4.99 5.05 -32.19
CA GLU A 13 3.83 4.16 -32.32
C GLU A 13 4.03 2.85 -31.56
N GLN A 14 5.21 2.25 -31.66
CA GLN A 14 5.56 1.05 -30.89
C GLN A 14 5.55 1.32 -29.38
N ALA A 15 6.10 2.45 -28.95
CA ALA A 15 6.09 2.86 -27.55
C ALA A 15 4.67 3.09 -27.03
N ARG A 16 3.76 3.69 -27.81
CA ARG A 16 2.34 3.85 -27.45
C ARG A 16 1.64 2.51 -27.25
N THR A 17 1.91 1.56 -28.13
CA THR A 17 1.29 0.23 -28.08
C THR A 17 1.81 -0.56 -26.87
N ALA A 18 3.11 -0.45 -26.59
CA ALA A 18 3.74 -1.03 -25.41
C ALA A 18 3.24 -0.40 -24.10
N LEU A 19 2.99 0.92 -24.08
CA LEU A 19 2.42 1.64 -22.93
C LEU A 19 1.00 1.18 -22.63
N ALA A 20 0.16 1.01 -23.64
CA ALA A 20 -1.20 0.51 -23.46
C ALA A 20 -1.20 -0.91 -22.85
N ALA A 21 -0.31 -1.79 -23.35
CA ALA A 21 -0.15 -3.14 -22.81
C ALA A 21 0.39 -3.16 -21.37
N THR A 22 1.28 -2.24 -21.01
CA THR A 22 1.81 -2.13 -19.63
C THR A 22 0.83 -1.47 -18.67
N LEU A 23 0.04 -0.49 -19.11
CA LEU A 23 -1.02 0.12 -18.29
C LEU A 23 -2.09 -0.91 -17.91
N ASP A 24 -2.45 -1.79 -18.83
CA ASP A 24 -3.43 -2.85 -18.57
C ASP A 24 -2.87 -3.87 -17.56
N GLN A 25 -1.60 -4.27 -17.73
CA GLN A 25 -0.91 -5.16 -16.78
C GLN A 25 -0.68 -4.53 -15.40
N LEU A 26 -0.40 -3.22 -15.34
CA LEU A 26 -0.18 -2.52 -14.08
C LEU A 26 -1.49 -2.32 -13.33
N THR A 27 -2.59 -2.06 -14.03
CA THR A 27 -3.94 -1.97 -13.45
C THR A 27 -4.37 -3.31 -12.84
N VAL A 28 -4.09 -4.43 -13.51
CA VAL A 28 -4.42 -5.78 -13.01
C VAL A 28 -3.60 -6.15 -11.76
N LYS A 29 -2.34 -5.70 -11.67
CA LYS A 29 -1.46 -5.99 -10.51
C LYS A 29 -1.61 -5.01 -9.35
N ALA A 30 -1.98 -3.76 -9.63
CA ALA A 30 -2.05 -2.68 -8.66
C ALA A 30 -3.48 -2.40 -8.20
N ASP A 31 -4.38 -3.40 -8.23
CA ASP A 31 -5.76 -3.28 -7.76
C ASP A 31 -5.74 -2.89 -6.26
N PRO A 32 -5.83 -1.58 -5.93
CA PRO A 32 -5.46 -1.07 -4.62
C PRO A 32 -6.48 -1.53 -3.57
N LYS A 33 -7.70 -1.85 -4.03
CA LYS A 33 -8.75 -2.47 -3.22
C LYS A 33 -8.33 -3.83 -2.68
N LYS A 34 -7.69 -4.67 -3.50
CA LYS A 34 -7.25 -6.00 -3.05
C LYS A 34 -6.09 -5.93 -2.07
N LEU A 35 -5.16 -4.99 -2.27
CA LEU A 35 -4.08 -4.73 -1.32
C LEU A 35 -4.61 -4.14 0.00
N ALA A 36 -5.54 -3.19 -0.07
CA ALA A 36 -6.20 -2.63 1.10
C ALA A 36 -6.99 -3.71 1.86
N ASP A 37 -7.73 -4.56 1.16
CA ASP A 37 -8.46 -5.69 1.76
C ASP A 37 -7.50 -6.71 2.39
N ALA A 38 -6.40 -7.06 1.72
CA ALA A 38 -5.40 -7.98 2.24
C ALA A 38 -4.69 -7.39 3.48
N ALA A 39 -4.35 -6.11 3.43
CA ALA A 39 -3.79 -5.38 4.58
C ALA A 39 -4.81 -5.31 5.72
N GLN A 40 -6.07 -4.98 5.44
CA GLN A 40 -7.14 -4.92 6.44
C GLN A 40 -7.41 -6.28 7.08
N ARG A 41 -7.42 -7.36 6.30
CA ARG A 41 -7.54 -8.73 6.81
C ARG A 41 -6.32 -9.13 7.63
N GLY A 42 -5.11 -8.82 7.18
CA GLY A 42 -3.88 -9.11 7.91
C GLY A 42 -3.78 -8.34 9.24
N VAL A 43 -4.18 -7.07 9.25
CA VAL A 43 -4.24 -6.24 10.45
C VAL A 43 -5.31 -6.76 11.39
N ARG A 44 -6.52 -7.08 10.91
CA ARG A 44 -7.56 -7.71 11.74
C ARG A 44 -7.11 -9.05 12.30
N ALA A 45 -6.49 -9.91 11.50
CA ALA A 45 -5.97 -11.19 11.97
C ALA A 45 -4.87 -11.01 13.03
N LYS A 46 -3.94 -10.05 12.84
CA LYS A 46 -2.93 -9.72 13.86
C LYS A 46 -3.55 -9.13 15.13
N LEU A 47 -4.57 -8.30 15.00
CA LEU A 47 -5.32 -7.74 16.12
C LEU A 47 -6.19 -8.80 16.80
N ASP A 48 -6.64 -9.84 16.12
CA ASP A 48 -7.44 -10.92 16.69
C ASP A 48 -6.62 -11.98 17.42
N ASN A 49 -5.30 -11.99 17.22
CA ASN A 49 -4.40 -12.89 17.94
C ASN A 49 -4.37 -12.54 19.44
N PRO A 50 -4.68 -13.48 20.35
CA PRO A 50 -4.73 -13.22 21.78
C PRO A 50 -3.36 -12.75 22.33
N LYS A 51 -2.27 -13.24 21.74
CA LYS A 51 -0.88 -12.81 22.06
C LYS A 51 -0.63 -11.32 21.83
N VAL A 52 -1.41 -10.66 20.99
CA VAL A 52 -1.27 -9.23 20.66
C VAL A 52 -2.37 -8.42 21.33
N LYS A 53 -3.59 -8.95 21.45
CA LYS A 53 -4.74 -8.32 22.12
C LYS A 53 -4.44 -7.91 23.56
N TYR A 54 -4.02 -8.87 24.39
CA TYR A 54 -3.83 -8.62 25.83
C TYR A 54 -2.73 -7.61 26.14
N PRO A 55 -1.52 -7.67 25.53
CA PRO A 55 -0.51 -6.64 25.76
C PRO A 55 -0.88 -5.28 25.18
N LEU A 56 -1.64 -5.21 24.08
CA LEU A 56 -2.15 -3.93 23.56
C LEU A 56 -3.13 -3.27 24.53
N ILE A 57 -4.10 -4.04 25.06
CA ILE A 57 -5.06 -3.52 26.04
C ILE A 57 -4.35 -3.13 27.32
N GLY A 58 -3.50 -4.01 27.86
CA GLY A 58 -2.73 -3.74 29.07
C GLY A 58 -1.83 -2.52 28.92
N GLY A 59 -1.06 -2.44 27.82
CA GLY A 59 -0.20 -1.30 27.51
C GLY A 59 -0.99 -0.02 27.28
N GLY A 60 -2.12 -0.08 26.59
CA GLY A 60 -3.01 1.06 26.36
C GLY A 60 -3.55 1.64 27.67
N ILE A 61 -4.04 0.78 28.57
CA ILE A 61 -4.49 1.20 29.91
C ILE A 61 -3.33 1.85 30.68
N LEU A 62 -2.15 1.25 30.63
CA LEU A 62 -0.96 1.78 31.32
C LEU A 62 -0.61 3.19 30.84
N VAL A 63 -0.62 3.43 29.52
CA VAL A 63 -0.38 4.74 28.93
C VAL A 63 -1.45 5.75 29.37
N VAL A 64 -2.74 5.38 29.34
CA VAL A 64 -3.83 6.25 29.79
C VAL A 64 -3.66 6.63 31.25
N VAL A 65 -3.37 5.67 32.12
CA VAL A 65 -3.13 5.91 33.55
C VAL A 65 -1.93 6.82 33.78
N LEU A 66 -0.84 6.65 33.02
CA LEU A 66 0.34 7.51 33.10
C LEU A 66 0.03 8.94 32.64
N LEU A 67 -0.74 9.12 31.57
CA LEU A 67 -1.17 10.43 31.08
C LEU A 67 -2.07 11.13 32.09
N VAL A 68 -3.06 10.43 32.66
CA VAL A 68 -3.93 10.98 33.71
C VAL A 68 -3.11 11.36 34.94
N ARG A 69 -2.18 10.51 35.38
CA ARG A 69 -1.26 10.83 36.49
C ARG A 69 -0.38 12.04 36.21
N LYS A 70 0.03 12.25 34.96
CA LYS A 70 0.84 13.39 34.53
C LYS A 70 0.03 14.69 34.45
N LEU A 71 -1.27 14.60 34.14
CA LEU A 71 -2.15 15.77 34.05
C LEU A 71 -2.71 16.21 35.41
N LEU A 72 -2.84 15.27 36.36
CA LEU A 72 -3.35 15.53 37.72
C LEU A 72 -2.24 15.85 38.74
N LYS A 73 -0.97 15.86 38.32
CA LYS A 73 0.19 16.31 39.11
C LYS A 73 0.77 17.55 38.47
#